data_AF-A0A357APE0-F1
#
_entry.id   AF-A0A357APE0-F1
#
_cell.length_a   1.000
_cell.length_b   1.000
_cell.length_c   1.000
_cell.angle_alpha   90.00
_cell.angle_beta   90.00
_cell.angle_gamma   90.00
#
_symmetry.space_group_name_H-M   'P 1'
#
loop_
_entity.id
_entity.type
_entity.pdbx_description
1 polymer ?
#
loop_
_entity_poly.entity_id
_entity_poly.type
_entity_poly.pdbx_seq_one_letter_code
_entity_poly.pdbx_strand_id
1 'polypeptide(L)'
;LLPFCSGIEAGAEMVMMGHLMTPEITDNGLPATLSRSIVEGVLREQLGFDGVIITDGLEMSAITAFYSEEEAVVMAVEAGIDILLLPNDFSKAYNAVLTAVMDGRISEERIDESVIRILALKLRAISGKPTQAPETVLGSPEHQQLAERIREEARP
;
A
#
# COMPACT_ATOMS: atom_id res chain seq x y z
N LEU A 1 1.38 -13.69 -10.05
CA LEU A 1 0.29 -12.77 -9.71
C LEU A 1 -1.05 -13.45 -9.35
N LEU A 2 -1.24 -14.76 -9.62
CA LEU A 2 -2.53 -15.45 -9.37
C LEU A 2 -3.20 -15.16 -8.01
N PRO A 3 -2.49 -15.19 -6.86
CA PRO A 3 -3.12 -14.87 -5.58
C PRO A 3 -3.64 -13.43 -5.49
N PHE A 4 -2.95 -12.48 -6.14
CA PHE A 4 -3.37 -11.08 -6.19
C PHE A 4 -4.62 -10.92 -7.06
N CYS A 5 -4.68 -11.58 -8.22
CA CYS A 5 -5.88 -11.60 -9.07
C CYS A 5 -7.10 -12.08 -8.27
N SER A 6 -6.98 -13.24 -7.61
CA SER A 6 -8.06 -13.78 -6.79
C SER A 6 -8.44 -12.89 -5.60
N GLY A 7 -7.47 -12.24 -4.95
CA GLY A 7 -7.74 -11.30 -3.87
C GLY A 7 -8.48 -10.04 -4.34
N ILE A 8 -8.09 -9.49 -5.49
CA ILE A 8 -8.76 -8.35 -6.12
C ILE A 8 -10.20 -8.71 -6.52
N GLU A 9 -10.39 -9.85 -7.18
CA GLU A 9 -11.71 -10.38 -7.54
C GLU A 9 -12.60 -10.64 -6.32
N ALA A 10 -12.01 -11.05 -5.19
CA ALA A 10 -12.71 -11.23 -3.92
C ALA A 10 -13.06 -9.92 -3.20
N GLY A 11 -12.67 -8.77 -3.75
CA GLY A 11 -13.00 -7.45 -3.20
C GLY A 11 -11.97 -6.92 -2.20
N ALA A 12 -10.70 -7.26 -2.35
CA ALA A 12 -9.63 -6.62 -1.57
C ALA A 12 -9.70 -5.10 -1.72
N GLU A 13 -9.72 -4.39 -0.59
CA GLU A 13 -9.85 -2.92 -0.60
C GLU A 13 -8.50 -2.20 -0.67
N MET A 14 -7.42 -2.90 -0.32
CA MET A 14 -6.05 -2.38 -0.31
C MET A 14 -5.06 -3.40 -0.86
N VAL A 15 -4.03 -2.92 -1.55
CA VAL A 15 -2.86 -3.70 -1.96
C VAL A 15 -1.59 -3.00 -1.47
N MET A 16 -0.76 -3.74 -0.73
CA MET A 16 0.55 -3.27 -0.31
C MET A 16 1.63 -3.67 -1.32
N MET A 17 2.45 -2.71 -1.72
CA MET A 17 3.53 -2.88 -2.67
C MET A 17 4.86 -3.05 -1.92
N GLY A 18 5.53 -4.19 -2.12
CA GLY A 18 6.86 -4.43 -1.57
C GLY A 18 8.00 -3.81 -2.40
N HIS A 19 9.13 -3.54 -1.76
CA HIS A 19 10.33 -2.95 -2.39
C HIS A 19 11.17 -3.97 -3.16
N LEU A 20 10.56 -4.64 -4.14
CA LEU A 20 11.20 -5.67 -4.95
C LEU A 20 11.66 -5.11 -6.30
N MET A 21 12.93 -5.32 -6.63
CA MET A 21 13.41 -5.08 -8.00
C MET A 21 12.99 -6.24 -8.90
N THR A 22 12.40 -5.93 -10.03
CA THR A 22 11.97 -6.93 -11.04
C THR A 22 12.50 -6.51 -12.41
N PRO A 23 13.82 -6.63 -12.66
CA PRO A 23 14.46 -6.04 -13.84
C PRO A 23 13.97 -6.60 -15.18
N GLU A 24 13.39 -7.80 -15.18
CA GLU A 24 12.77 -8.40 -16.37
C GLU A 24 11.37 -7.81 -16.68
N ILE A 25 10.80 -7.03 -15.75
CA ILE A 25 9.48 -6.40 -15.83
C ILE A 25 9.60 -4.87 -15.82
N THR A 26 10.59 -4.30 -15.11
CA THR A 26 10.85 -2.87 -15.06
C THR A 26 12.00 -2.48 -15.99
N ASP A 27 11.70 -1.66 -17.00
CA ASP A 27 12.69 -1.22 -18.00
C ASP A 27 13.84 -0.36 -17.42
N ASN A 28 13.71 0.08 -16.17
CA ASN A 28 14.59 1.05 -15.51
C ASN A 28 15.22 0.53 -14.21
N GLY A 29 14.99 -0.75 -13.84
CA GLY A 29 15.54 -1.34 -12.62
C GLY A 29 14.98 -0.76 -11.32
N LEU A 30 13.90 0.03 -11.37
CA LEU A 30 13.27 0.58 -10.18
C LEU A 30 12.62 -0.52 -9.34
N PRO A 31 12.61 -0.37 -8.00
CA PRO A 31 11.75 -1.15 -7.13
C PRO A 31 10.28 -1.03 -7.55
N ALA A 32 9.49 -2.09 -7.36
CA ALA A 32 8.09 -2.13 -7.74
C ALA A 32 7.26 -0.97 -7.16
N THR A 33 7.56 -0.53 -5.94
CA THR A 33 6.91 0.63 -5.29
C THR A 33 7.16 1.97 -5.97
N LEU A 34 8.25 2.10 -6.72
CA LEU A 34 8.65 3.34 -7.41
C LEU A 34 8.44 3.25 -8.91
N SER A 35 7.92 2.12 -9.42
CA SER A 35 7.77 1.86 -10.84
C SER A 35 6.34 2.09 -11.30
N ARG A 36 6.13 3.14 -12.10
CA ARG A 36 4.85 3.40 -12.76
C ARG A 36 4.39 2.22 -13.63
N SER A 37 5.31 1.52 -14.30
CA SER A 37 4.96 0.38 -15.15
C SER A 37 4.34 -0.77 -14.36
N ILE A 38 4.71 -0.92 -13.09
CA ILE A 38 4.14 -1.94 -12.21
C ILE A 38 2.88 -1.41 -11.55
N VAL A 39 2.93 -0.25 -10.91
CA VAL A 39 1.83 0.27 -10.09
C VAL A 39 0.64 0.64 -10.98
N GLU A 40 0.84 1.49 -11.99
CA GLU A 40 -0.23 1.81 -12.94
C GLU A 40 -0.38 0.71 -13.99
N GLY A 41 0.68 0.36 -14.71
CA GLY A 41 0.59 -0.51 -15.87
C GLY A 41 0.14 -1.95 -15.56
N VAL A 42 0.59 -2.53 -14.44
CA VAL A 42 0.17 -3.88 -14.05
C VAL A 42 -1.01 -3.83 -13.09
N LEU A 43 -0.88 -3.15 -11.95
CA LEU A 43 -1.88 -3.26 -10.89
C LEU A 43 -3.17 -2.48 -11.20
N ARG A 44 -3.08 -1.23 -11.68
CA ARG A 44 -4.28 -0.47 -12.07
C ARG A 44 -4.87 -0.96 -13.40
N GLU A 45 -4.05 -1.02 -14.45
CA GLU A 45 -4.54 -1.24 -15.81
C GLU A 45 -4.81 -2.73 -16.10
N GLN A 46 -3.80 -3.59 -15.99
CA GLN A 46 -3.94 -5.01 -16.35
C GLN A 46 -4.78 -5.81 -15.36
N LEU A 47 -4.63 -5.54 -14.05
CA LEU A 47 -5.37 -6.25 -13.01
C LEU A 47 -6.67 -5.55 -12.61
N GLY A 48 -6.91 -4.31 -13.09
CA GLY A 48 -8.15 -3.58 -12.82
C GLY A 48 -8.36 -3.23 -11.35
N PHE A 49 -7.27 -3.06 -10.57
CA PHE A 49 -7.41 -2.74 -9.15
C PHE A 49 -7.77 -1.27 -8.95
N ASP A 50 -8.95 -1.00 -8.37
CA ASP A 50 -9.44 0.36 -8.08
C ASP A 50 -9.37 0.76 -6.61
N GLY A 51 -8.87 -0.13 -5.74
CA GLY A 51 -8.72 0.11 -4.30
C GLY A 51 -7.52 1.01 -3.96
N VAL A 52 -7.16 1.07 -2.68
CA VAL A 52 -6.01 1.87 -2.22
C VAL A 52 -4.70 1.09 -2.39
N ILE A 53 -3.71 1.70 -3.03
CA ILE A 53 -2.35 1.17 -3.12
C ILE A 53 -1.49 1.86 -2.07
N ILE A 54 -0.82 1.06 -1.23
CA ILE A 54 0.05 1.52 -0.15
C ILE A 54 1.46 0.96 -0.34
N THR A 55 2.49 1.73 0.00
CA THR A 55 3.85 1.16 0.04
C THR A 55 4.03 0.22 1.24
N ASP A 56 5.02 -0.66 1.18
CA ASP A 56 5.69 -1.15 2.38
C ASP A 56 6.44 0.01 3.08
N GLY A 57 7.05 -0.24 4.23
CA GLY A 57 7.72 0.79 5.02
C GLY A 57 8.84 1.52 4.25
N LEU A 58 8.67 2.82 4.00
CA LEU A 58 9.67 3.63 3.29
C LEU A 58 10.96 3.84 4.09
N GLU A 59 10.94 3.58 5.39
CA GLU A 59 12.13 3.54 6.24
C GLU A 59 13.07 2.36 5.94
N MET A 60 12.59 1.34 5.21
CA MET A 60 13.35 0.13 4.94
C MET A 60 14.61 0.40 4.11
N SER A 61 15.69 -0.31 4.43
CA SER A 61 16.98 -0.22 3.72
C SER A 61 16.89 -0.53 2.23
N ALA A 62 15.88 -1.30 1.81
CA ALA A 62 15.61 -1.58 0.40
C ALA A 62 15.32 -0.31 -0.42
N ILE A 63 14.86 0.77 0.22
CA ILE A 63 14.67 2.10 -0.39
C ILE A 63 15.79 3.05 0.05
N THR A 64 16.01 3.19 1.35
CA THR A 64 16.89 4.23 1.90
C THR A 64 18.36 4.05 1.57
N ALA A 65 18.80 2.85 1.17
CA ALA A 65 20.17 2.62 0.69
C ALA A 65 20.42 3.17 -0.73
N PHE A 66 19.38 3.45 -1.51
CA PHE A 66 19.47 3.79 -2.94
C PHE A 66 18.84 5.14 -3.29
N TYR A 67 17.84 5.58 -2.52
CA TYR A 67 17.09 6.81 -2.77
C TYR A 67 17.11 7.69 -1.53
N SER A 68 17.18 9.01 -1.75
CA SER A 68 16.83 9.93 -0.67
C SER A 68 15.34 9.79 -0.37
N GLU A 69 14.97 10.13 0.86
CA GLU A 69 13.58 10.08 1.29
C GLU A 69 12.69 10.98 0.43
N GLU A 70 13.15 12.21 0.17
CA GLU A 70 12.45 13.20 -0.62
C GLU A 70 12.18 12.71 -2.05
N GLU A 71 13.14 12.03 -2.66
CA GLU A 71 12.96 11.50 -4.01
C GLU A 71 12.08 10.26 -4.01
N ALA A 72 12.26 9.35 -3.05
CA ALA A 72 11.47 8.12 -2.95
C ALA A 72 9.97 8.40 -2.79
N VAL A 73 9.58 9.37 -1.95
CA VAL A 73 8.17 9.71 -1.72
C VAL A 73 7.53 10.34 -2.95
N VAL A 74 8.27 11.19 -3.67
CA VAL A 74 7.78 11.83 -4.89
C VAL A 74 7.63 10.78 -5.99
N MET A 75 8.65 9.94 -6.20
CA MET A 75 8.60 8.84 -7.17
C MET A 75 7.45 7.85 -6.89
N ALA A 76 7.19 7.53 -5.62
CA ALA A 76 6.08 6.65 -5.24
C ALA A 76 4.72 7.25 -5.62
N VAL A 77 4.50 8.55 -5.36
CA VAL A 77 3.27 9.23 -5.77
C VAL A 77 3.15 9.28 -7.30
N GLU A 78 4.23 9.64 -8.01
CA GLU A 78 4.30 9.62 -9.47
C GLU A 78 4.03 8.24 -10.08
N ALA A 79 4.40 7.17 -9.37
CA ALA A 79 4.15 5.80 -9.80
C ALA A 79 2.69 5.38 -9.68
N GLY A 80 1.86 6.07 -8.88
CA GLY A 80 0.45 5.71 -8.66
C GLY A 80 0.11 5.26 -7.25
N ILE A 81 1.04 5.35 -6.29
CA ILE A 81 0.78 5.01 -4.88
C ILE A 81 -0.18 6.03 -4.24
N ASP A 82 -1.15 5.56 -3.46
CA ASP A 82 -2.08 6.43 -2.74
C ASP A 82 -1.62 6.75 -1.31
N ILE A 83 -1.01 5.78 -0.62
CA ILE A 83 -0.51 5.94 0.76
C ILE A 83 0.99 5.63 0.84
N LEU A 84 1.74 6.58 1.39
CA LEU A 84 3.15 6.43 1.73
C LEU A 84 3.27 5.94 3.18
N LEU A 85 3.65 4.68 3.36
CA LEU A 85 3.75 4.06 4.68
C LEU A 85 5.11 4.37 5.31
N LEU A 86 5.07 4.86 6.56
CA LEU A 86 6.24 5.03 7.44
C LEU A 86 7.46 5.71 6.77
N PRO A 87 7.34 6.97 6.30
CA PRO A 87 8.54 7.76 6.01
C PRO A 87 9.41 7.89 7.27
N ASN A 88 10.74 7.90 7.12
CA ASN A 88 11.71 8.17 8.19
C ASN A 88 11.47 9.54 8.83
N ASP A 89 11.26 10.57 8.02
CA ASP A 89 10.96 11.93 8.45
C ASP A 89 9.71 12.44 7.72
N PHE A 90 8.59 12.40 8.44
CA PHE A 90 7.31 12.88 7.94
C PHE A 90 7.37 14.33 7.42
N SER A 91 8.08 15.22 8.10
CA SER A 91 8.11 16.64 7.71
C SER A 91 8.85 16.83 6.39
N LYS A 92 9.96 16.11 6.20
CA LYS A 92 10.68 16.12 4.91
C LYS A 92 9.86 15.50 3.80
N ALA A 93 9.27 14.33 4.05
CA ALA A 93 8.42 13.64 3.08
C ALA A 93 7.25 14.53 2.63
N TYR A 94 6.53 15.13 3.58
CA TYR A 94 5.44 16.05 3.31
C TYR A 94 5.89 17.25 2.47
N ASN A 95 6.97 17.92 2.86
CA ASN A 95 7.46 19.10 2.14
C ASN A 95 7.97 18.75 0.74
N ALA A 96 8.55 17.56 0.55
CA ALA A 96 8.99 17.09 -0.77
C ALA A 96 7.80 16.92 -1.72
N VAL A 97 6.73 16.24 -1.28
CA VAL A 97 5.51 16.08 -2.08
C VAL A 97 4.84 17.43 -2.34
N LEU A 98 4.73 18.29 -1.31
CA LEU A 98 4.17 19.64 -1.47
C LEU A 98 4.93 20.47 -2.50
N THR A 99 6.27 20.46 -2.43
CA THR A 99 7.13 21.18 -3.38
C THR A 99 6.96 20.61 -4.78
N ALA A 100 6.93 19.29 -4.93
CA ALA A 100 6.71 18.64 -6.22
C ALA A 100 5.35 19.00 -6.84
N VAL A 101 4.31 19.21 -6.03
CA VAL A 101 3.01 19.72 -6.51
C VAL A 101 3.10 21.19 -6.91
N MET A 102 3.68 22.03 -6.06
CA MET A 102 3.83 23.47 -6.33
C MET A 102 4.64 23.77 -7.60
N ASP A 103 5.65 22.96 -7.87
CA ASP A 103 6.52 23.07 -9.04
C ASP A 103 5.96 22.37 -10.28
N GLY A 104 4.81 21.70 -10.17
CA GLY A 104 4.11 21.03 -11.27
C GLY A 104 4.69 19.67 -11.68
N ARG A 105 5.61 19.10 -10.89
CA ARG A 105 6.11 17.73 -11.09
C ARG A 105 5.00 16.69 -10.83
N ILE A 106 4.20 16.90 -9.79
CA ILE A 106 2.97 16.14 -9.51
C ILE A 106 1.78 17.07 -9.73
N SER A 107 0.77 16.64 -10.48
CA SER A 107 -0.44 17.44 -10.65
C SER A 107 -1.34 17.37 -9.42
N GLU A 108 -2.13 18.41 -9.17
CA GLU A 108 -3.10 18.39 -8.05
C GLU A 108 -4.15 17.29 -8.27
N GLU A 109 -4.55 17.04 -9.51
CA GLU A 109 -5.47 15.96 -9.87
C GLU A 109 -4.94 14.58 -9.45
N ARG A 110 -3.63 14.36 -9.56
CA ARG A 110 -3.02 13.09 -9.12
C ARG A 110 -3.15 12.91 -7.61
N ILE A 111 -3.06 13.97 -6.83
CA ILE A 111 -3.30 13.94 -5.37
C ILE A 111 -4.77 13.66 -5.08
N ASP A 112 -5.68 14.36 -5.78
CA ASP A 112 -7.12 14.19 -5.62
C ASP A 112 -7.59 12.77 -5.89
N GLU A 113 -7.05 12.12 -6.93
CA GLU A 113 -7.32 10.70 -7.22
C GLU A 113 -7.02 9.79 -6.02
N SER A 114 -5.84 9.96 -5.40
CA SER A 114 -5.47 9.20 -4.20
C SER A 114 -6.42 9.49 -3.04
N VAL A 115 -6.69 10.78 -2.78
CA VAL A 115 -7.54 11.22 -1.67
C VAL A 115 -8.96 10.68 -1.82
N ILE A 116 -9.52 10.67 -3.03
CA ILE A 116 -10.86 10.11 -3.31
C ILE A 116 -10.91 8.62 -2.94
N ARG A 117 -9.91 7.82 -3.35
CA ARG A 117 -9.85 6.38 -2.99
C ARG A 117 -9.75 6.18 -1.48
N ILE A 118 -8.92 6.98 -0.80
CA ILE A 118 -8.75 6.92 0.65
C ILE A 118 -10.04 7.32 1.38
N LEU A 119 -10.74 8.36 0.93
CA LEU A 119 -12.00 8.78 1.51
C LEU A 119 -13.10 7.74 1.29
N ALA A 120 -13.19 7.16 0.10
CA ALA A 120 -14.13 6.07 -0.20
C ALA A 120 -13.89 4.85 0.72
N LEU A 121 -12.63 4.48 0.94
CA LEU A 121 -12.25 3.43 1.90
C LEU A 121 -12.69 3.79 3.33
N LYS A 122 -12.37 5.00 3.81
CA LYS A 122 -12.76 5.46 5.15
C LYS A 122 -14.27 5.44 5.36
N LEU A 123 -15.06 5.87 4.37
CA LEU A 123 -16.51 5.84 4.44
C LEU A 123 -17.06 4.42 4.61
N ARG A 124 -16.48 3.44 3.92
CA ARG A 124 -16.84 2.03 4.10
C ARG A 124 -16.46 1.51 5.48
N ALA A 125 -15.24 1.78 5.93
CA ALA A 125 -14.72 1.27 7.20
C ALA A 125 -15.41 1.87 8.45
N ILE A 126 -15.73 3.17 8.43
CA ILE A 126 -16.30 3.89 9.59
C ILE A 126 -17.81 3.61 9.77
N SER A 127 -18.46 3.03 8.76
CA SER A 127 -19.89 2.72 8.81
C SER A 127 -20.26 1.61 9.80
N GLY A 128 -19.29 0.79 10.24
CA GLY A 128 -19.51 -0.27 11.23
C GLY A 128 -19.24 0.20 12.66
N LYS A 129 -20.24 0.18 13.54
CA LYS A 129 -19.99 0.27 14.99
C LYS A 129 -19.57 -1.10 15.50
N PRO A 130 -18.49 -1.20 16.31
CA PRO A 130 -18.16 -2.45 16.99
C PRO A 130 -19.37 -2.96 17.77
N THR A 131 -19.81 -4.18 17.48
CA THR A 131 -20.98 -4.79 18.13
C THR A 131 -20.65 -5.43 19.47
N GLN A 132 -19.37 -5.60 19.78
CA GLN A 132 -18.87 -6.24 20.99
C GLN A 132 -17.67 -5.47 21.55
N ALA A 133 -17.47 -5.56 22.87
CA ALA A 133 -16.35 -4.94 23.54
C ALA A 133 -15.05 -5.70 23.22
N PRO A 134 -13.92 -5.04 22.94
CA PRO A 134 -12.66 -5.72 22.62
C PRO A 134 -12.23 -6.71 23.71
N GLU A 135 -12.46 -6.38 24.97
CA GLU A 135 -12.06 -7.19 26.13
C GLU A 135 -12.80 -8.52 26.19
N THR A 136 -14.00 -8.62 25.59
CA THR A 136 -14.77 -9.87 25.56
C THR A 136 -14.43 -10.75 24.36
N VAL A 137 -13.74 -10.20 23.35
CA VAL A 137 -13.46 -10.86 22.07
C VAL A 137 -11.99 -11.23 21.94
N LEU A 138 -11.08 -10.30 22.26
CA LEU A 138 -9.64 -10.51 22.09
C LEU A 138 -9.15 -11.61 23.04
N GLY A 139 -8.54 -12.65 22.46
CA GLY A 139 -8.02 -13.78 23.22
C GLY A 139 -9.08 -14.68 23.86
N SER A 140 -10.34 -14.62 23.40
CA SER A 140 -11.42 -15.48 23.90
C SER A 140 -11.09 -16.98 23.79
N PRO A 141 -11.78 -17.85 24.56
CA PRO A 141 -11.60 -19.30 24.46
C PRO A 141 -11.76 -19.83 23.03
N GLU A 142 -12.68 -19.28 22.24
CA GLU A 142 -12.90 -19.66 20.84
C GLU A 142 -11.68 -19.35 19.97
N HIS A 143 -11.07 -18.18 20.13
CA HIS A 143 -9.84 -17.81 19.41
C HIS A 143 -8.68 -18.73 19.79
N GLN A 144 -8.51 -19.03 21.08
CA GLN A 144 -7.45 -19.91 21.56
C GLN A 144 -7.62 -21.35 21.04
N GLN A 145 -8.84 -21.87 21.05
CA GLN A 145 -9.15 -23.20 20.51
C GLN A 145 -8.93 -23.26 18.99
N LEU A 146 -9.32 -22.23 18.25
CA LEU A 146 -9.05 -22.16 16.81
C LEU A 146 -7.54 -22.16 16.54
N ALA A 147 -6.76 -21.37 17.28
CA ALA A 147 -5.31 -21.33 17.15
C ALA A 147 -4.66 -22.70 17.44
N GLU A 148 -5.15 -23.43 18.45
CA GLU A 148 -4.66 -24.78 18.75
C GLU A 148 -4.99 -25.77 17.63
N ARG A 149 -6.22 -25.73 17.08
CA ARG A 149 -6.59 -26.60 15.95
C ARG A 149 -5.71 -26.37 14.74
N ILE A 150 -5.49 -25.11 14.36
CA ILE A 150 -4.59 -24.76 13.24
C ILE A 150 -3.18 -25.30 13.52
N ARG A 151 -2.68 -25.19 14.76
CA ARG A 151 -1.37 -25.71 15.15
C ARG A 151 -1.30 -27.23 14.99
N GLU A 152 -2.30 -27.97 15.46
CA GLU A 152 -2.33 -29.43 15.40
C GLU A 152 -2.48 -29.94 13.95
N GLU A 153 -3.30 -29.28 13.13
CA GLU A 153 -3.50 -29.62 11.71
C GLU A 153 -2.29 -29.28 10.84
N ALA A 154 -1.52 -28.25 11.21
CA ALA A 154 -0.30 -27.85 10.50
C ALA A 154 0.93 -28.67 10.92
N ARG A 155 0.80 -29.64 11.85
CA ARG A 155 1.91 -30.54 12.19
C ARG A 155 2.22 -31.46 10.99
N PRO A 156 3.49 -31.56 10.59
CA PRO A 156 3.91 -32.44 9.51
C PRO A 156 3.79 -33.92 9.86
#